data_AF-X6M3V0-F1
#
_entry.id   AF-X6M3V0-F1
#
_cell.length_a   1.000
_cell.length_b   1.000
_cell.length_c   1.000
_cell.angle_alpha   90.00
_cell.angle_beta   90.00
_cell.angle_gamma   90.00
#
_symmetry.space_group_name_H-M   'P 1'
#
loop_
_entity.id
_entity.type
_entity.pdbx_description
1 polymer ?
#
loop_
_entity_poly.entity_id
_entity_poly.type
_entity_poly.pdbx_seq_one_letter_code
_entity_poly.pdbx_strand_id
1 'polypeptide(L)'
;YSAYLVIERVVVRSNQSKSNENERHVWKSGASGTYRVRDDSDNPYLIKRGTEIYLYLKDDCANFCKEKTIKEIIKKHSQFVFRINLLTIKEEEKQKKKTHKLLFVPKKAPFEPTRKENNIKLFVPRVFIMDDCNDLCTKYLSLIRCVADIEGLTLKFSMESLQQNKILKVIQKNVLKKCLELFGEIAENKANCKVLYEQHKNINLGVNEDSKNHNKLADLLKYHSTKYSGELRSLKEHVSIIKENQKHLYYTTGESRANVEASTFLEALKKIYFEVLFLVDPIDEFAVQQLRECDRKKFICVIKECFDLPLTEEEKKQEDEKVAYELLTKKIKEIMWYNVEKVICQIVDSSCSLAKVEYGWSKDMKKIMKDLLISGLSL
;
A
#
# COMPACT_ATOMS: atom_id res chain seq x y z
N TYR A 1 -12.38 58.95 9.02
CA TYR A 1 -11.65 59.82 8.08
C TYR A 1 -10.28 59.29 7.66
N SER A 2 -9.45 58.71 8.55
CA SER A 2 -8.18 58.07 8.19
C SER A 2 -8.27 57.07 7.02
N ALA A 3 -9.43 56.44 6.87
CA ALA A 3 -9.73 55.52 5.78
C ALA A 3 -9.47 56.14 4.37
N TYR A 4 -9.69 57.46 4.17
CA TYR A 4 -9.46 58.18 2.90
C TYR A 4 -8.00 58.24 2.42
N LEU A 5 -7.05 57.77 3.22
CA LEU A 5 -5.68 57.55 2.75
C LEU A 5 -5.66 56.53 1.59
N VAL A 6 -6.46 55.47 1.68
CA VAL A 6 -6.43 54.32 0.75
C VAL A 6 -7.74 54.07 0.00
N ILE A 7 -8.80 54.83 0.32
CA ILE A 7 -10.13 54.69 -0.30
C ILE A 7 -10.55 55.98 -0.99
N GLU A 8 -11.35 55.84 -2.04
CA GLU A 8 -12.00 56.92 -2.77
C GLU A 8 -13.35 57.28 -2.13
N ARG A 9 -14.11 56.26 -1.70
CA ARG A 9 -15.47 56.43 -1.17
C ARG A 9 -15.75 55.50 0.00
N VAL A 10 -16.51 55.98 0.97
CA VAL A 10 -17.05 55.18 2.08
C VAL A 10 -18.57 55.15 1.99
N VAL A 11 -19.13 53.97 2.23
CA VAL A 11 -20.55 53.80 2.52
C VAL A 11 -20.68 53.11 3.88
N VAL A 12 -21.40 53.74 4.81
CA VAL A 12 -21.68 53.20 6.14
C VAL A 12 -23.17 52.90 6.24
N ARG A 13 -23.52 51.69 6.62
CA ARG A 13 -24.89 51.30 6.94
C ARG A 13 -24.94 50.99 8.42
N SER A 14 -25.87 51.58 9.15
CA SER A 14 -25.96 51.38 10.59
C SER A 14 -27.40 51.13 11.04
N ASN A 15 -27.55 50.20 11.98
CA ASN A 15 -28.79 49.96 12.69
C ASN A 15 -28.51 49.88 14.20
N GLN A 16 -29.08 50.83 14.95
CA GLN A 16 -28.83 51.00 16.39
C GLN A 16 -29.75 50.11 17.24
N SER A 17 -30.96 49.79 16.78
CA SER A 17 -31.98 49.17 17.63
C SER A 17 -31.91 47.65 17.66
N LYS A 18 -32.25 47.05 18.80
CA LYS A 18 -32.54 45.61 18.93
C LYS A 18 -34.02 45.28 18.66
N SER A 19 -34.90 46.28 18.69
CA SER A 19 -36.36 46.09 18.78
C SER A 19 -37.19 46.83 17.73
N ASN A 20 -36.63 47.83 17.03
CA ASN A 20 -37.30 48.53 15.92
C ASN A 20 -36.51 48.31 14.63
N GLU A 21 -37.09 47.61 13.66
CA GLU A 21 -36.50 47.34 12.34
C GLU A 21 -36.49 48.57 11.40
N ASN A 22 -37.06 49.69 11.85
CA ASN A 22 -37.48 50.80 10.99
C ASN A 22 -36.50 51.98 10.89
N GLU A 23 -35.43 52.06 11.69
CA GLU A 23 -34.49 53.20 11.64
C GLU A 23 -33.11 52.76 11.15
N ARG A 24 -33.05 52.42 9.86
CA ARG A 24 -31.81 52.03 9.18
C ARG A 24 -31.36 53.18 8.29
N HIS A 25 -30.11 53.61 8.46
CA HIS A 25 -29.57 54.73 7.71
C HIS A 25 -28.33 54.33 6.92
N VAL A 26 -28.24 54.86 5.71
CA VAL A 26 -27.02 54.81 4.88
C VAL A 26 -26.38 56.19 4.85
N TRP A 27 -25.14 56.25 5.31
CA TRP A 27 -24.27 57.40 5.16
C TRP A 27 -23.27 57.16 4.02
N LYS A 28 -23.08 58.15 3.16
CA LYS A 28 -22.12 58.09 2.04
C LYS A 28 -21.29 59.36 1.96
N SER A 29 -19.98 59.23 1.75
CA SER A 29 -19.10 60.37 1.47
C SER A 29 -17.87 59.96 0.66
N GLY A 30 -17.42 60.89 -0.20
CA GLY A 30 -16.17 60.81 -0.98
C GLY A 30 -15.12 61.83 -0.51
N ALA A 31 -15.16 62.25 0.75
CA ALA A 31 -14.24 63.26 1.32
C ALA A 31 -14.25 64.66 0.66
N SER A 32 -15.27 64.97 -0.15
CA SER A 32 -15.45 66.27 -0.84
C SER A 32 -16.03 67.38 0.04
N GLY A 33 -15.85 67.31 1.36
CA GLY A 33 -16.43 68.25 2.34
C GLY A 33 -17.92 68.08 2.63
N THR A 34 -18.63 67.22 1.88
CA THR A 34 -20.06 66.94 2.07
C THR A 34 -20.32 65.43 2.24
N TYR A 35 -21.48 65.10 2.81
CA TYR A 35 -21.95 63.72 2.94
C TYR A 35 -23.46 63.67 2.71
N ARG A 36 -23.97 62.48 2.40
CA ARG A 36 -25.41 62.22 2.25
C ARG A 36 -25.85 61.16 3.24
N VAL A 37 -27.00 61.39 3.86
CA VAL A 37 -27.68 60.41 4.71
C VAL A 37 -29.05 60.13 4.10
N ARG A 38 -29.42 58.86 4.03
CA ARG A 38 -30.74 58.43 3.57
C ARG A 38 -31.21 57.22 4.36
N ASP A 39 -32.52 56.98 4.32
CA ASP A 39 -33.11 55.74 4.79
C ASP A 39 -32.62 54.54 3.96
N ASP A 40 -32.45 53.38 4.59
CA ASP A 40 -32.03 52.10 3.99
C ASP A 40 -33.20 51.10 3.87
N SER A 41 -34.44 51.59 3.92
CA SER A 41 -35.67 50.78 3.83
C SER A 41 -35.74 49.92 2.56
N ASP A 42 -35.23 50.41 1.43
CA ASP A 42 -35.32 49.74 0.12
C ASP A 42 -34.31 48.59 -0.07
N ASN A 43 -33.42 48.35 0.90
CA ASN A 43 -32.35 47.37 0.75
C ASN A 43 -32.82 45.96 1.17
N PRO A 44 -32.70 44.94 0.29
CA PRO A 44 -33.13 43.58 0.60
C PRO A 44 -32.27 42.90 1.69
N TYR A 45 -31.06 43.40 1.96
CA TYR A 45 -30.15 42.83 2.95
C TYR A 45 -30.30 43.54 4.29
N LEU A 46 -30.93 42.89 5.27
CA LEU A 46 -31.22 43.48 6.58
C LEU A 46 -30.05 43.34 7.57
N ILE A 47 -29.59 44.47 8.10
CA ILE A 47 -28.65 44.51 9.23
C ILE A 47 -29.45 44.45 10.52
N LYS A 48 -29.40 43.33 11.24
CA LYS A 48 -30.15 43.14 12.50
C LYS A 48 -29.69 44.08 13.62
N ARG A 49 -28.39 44.33 13.73
CA ARG A 49 -27.78 45.27 14.68
C ARG A 49 -26.33 45.56 14.30
N GLY A 50 -25.87 46.79 14.51
CA GLY A 50 -24.48 47.19 14.34
C GLY A 50 -24.25 48.00 13.07
N THR A 51 -23.01 48.03 12.61
CA THR A 51 -22.57 48.90 11.52
C THR A 51 -21.77 48.11 10.49
N GLU A 52 -22.18 48.20 9.23
CA GLU A 52 -21.45 47.70 8.07
C GLU A 52 -20.74 48.86 7.38
N ILE A 53 -19.48 48.67 7.02
CA ILE A 53 -18.66 49.69 6.36
C ILE A 53 -18.15 49.11 5.05
N TYR A 54 -18.52 49.75 3.95
CA TYR A 54 -18.02 49.45 2.61
C TYR A 54 -16.96 50.48 2.23
N LEU A 55 -15.78 49.96 1.89
CA LEU A 55 -14.61 50.73 1.54
C LEU A 55 -14.33 50.53 0.05
N TYR A 56 -14.50 51.60 -0.74
CA TYR A 56 -14.16 51.59 -2.15
C TYR A 56 -12.71 52.06 -2.27
N LEU A 57 -11.79 51.09 -2.38
CA LEU A 57 -10.36 51.33 -2.50
C LEU A 57 -10.03 52.13 -3.75
N LYS A 58 -8.97 52.95 -3.68
CA LYS A 58 -8.36 53.54 -4.88
C LYS A 58 -7.72 52.45 -5.73
N ASP A 59 -7.58 52.69 -7.03
CA ASP A 59 -7.05 51.69 -7.98
C ASP A 59 -5.63 51.20 -7.63
N ASP A 60 -4.78 52.10 -7.12
CA ASP A 60 -3.42 51.81 -6.67
C ASP A 60 -3.35 51.05 -5.33
N CYS A 61 -4.47 50.96 -4.61
CA CYS A 61 -4.59 50.37 -3.29
C CYS A 61 -5.15 48.93 -3.31
N ALA A 62 -5.24 48.28 -4.47
CA ALA A 62 -5.76 46.92 -4.62
C ALA A 62 -5.02 45.85 -3.76
N ASN A 63 -3.78 46.12 -3.35
CA ASN A 63 -3.02 45.23 -2.46
C ASN A 63 -3.69 44.98 -1.10
N PHE A 64 -4.57 45.87 -0.64
CA PHE A 64 -5.34 45.70 0.59
C PHE A 64 -6.48 44.69 0.47
N CYS A 65 -6.78 44.18 -0.74
CA CYS A 65 -7.72 43.06 -0.95
C CYS A 65 -7.06 41.68 -0.74
N LYS A 66 -5.73 41.59 -0.68
CA LYS A 66 -5.01 40.31 -0.58
C LYS A 66 -5.06 39.75 0.85
N GLU A 67 -5.38 38.46 1.00
CA GLU A 67 -5.48 37.76 2.30
C GLU A 67 -4.21 37.96 3.16
N LYS A 68 -3.02 37.86 2.54
CA LYS A 68 -1.74 37.99 3.23
C LYS A 68 -1.57 39.38 3.85
N THR A 69 -1.80 40.43 3.06
CA THR A 69 -1.68 41.83 3.50
C THR A 69 -2.61 42.13 4.67
N ILE A 70 -3.88 41.69 4.57
CA ILE A 70 -4.88 41.91 5.63
C ILE A 70 -4.46 41.21 6.93
N LYS A 71 -3.99 39.96 6.85
CA LYS A 71 -3.52 39.21 8.03
C LYS A 71 -2.31 39.85 8.69
N GLU A 72 -1.34 40.32 7.91
CA GLU A 72 -0.14 40.99 8.44
C GLU A 72 -0.51 42.27 9.19
N ILE A 73 -1.42 43.09 8.62
CA ILE A 73 -1.91 44.32 9.25
C ILE A 73 -2.64 44.01 10.55
N ILE A 74 -3.59 43.06 10.54
CA ILE A 74 -4.35 42.66 11.74
C ILE A 74 -3.40 42.14 12.83
N LYS A 75 -2.43 41.30 12.47
CA LYS A 75 -1.47 40.75 13.42
C LYS A 75 -0.57 41.84 14.02
N LYS A 76 -0.18 42.84 13.24
CA LYS A 76 0.71 43.91 13.69
C LYS A 76 -0.01 44.95 14.57
N HIS A 77 -1.27 45.27 14.27
CA HIS A 77 -1.96 46.43 14.87
C HIS A 77 -3.20 46.09 15.70
N SER A 78 -3.76 44.88 15.56
CA SER A 78 -5.04 44.49 16.17
C SER A 78 -4.97 43.10 16.81
N GLN A 79 -3.80 42.72 17.34
CA GLN A 79 -3.60 41.39 17.92
C GLN A 79 -4.44 41.11 19.18
N PHE A 80 -4.75 42.15 19.95
CA PHE A 80 -5.36 42.03 21.28
C PHE A 80 -6.81 42.55 21.36
N VAL A 81 -7.47 42.76 20.22
CA VAL A 81 -8.89 43.13 20.21
C VAL A 81 -9.79 41.90 20.12
N PHE A 82 -11.10 42.09 20.35
CA PHE A 82 -12.11 41.06 20.23
C PHE A 82 -12.05 40.32 18.89
N ARG A 83 -12.62 39.10 18.86
CA ARG A 83 -12.58 38.16 17.72
C ARG A 83 -12.83 38.84 16.36
N ILE A 84 -11.78 38.92 15.54
CA ILE A 84 -11.85 39.35 14.14
C ILE A 84 -12.02 38.11 13.26
N ASN A 85 -13.07 38.08 12.43
CA ASN A 85 -13.26 37.05 11.42
C ASN A 85 -12.91 37.61 10.04
N LEU A 86 -12.09 36.89 9.27
CA LEU A 86 -11.75 37.23 7.89
C LEU A 86 -12.44 36.25 6.94
N LEU A 87 -13.31 36.75 6.08
CA LEU A 87 -13.94 35.96 5.03
C LEU A 87 -13.00 35.87 3.82
N THR A 88 -12.64 34.65 3.43
CA THR A 88 -11.79 34.37 2.27
C THR A 88 -12.47 33.36 1.36
N ILE A 89 -12.51 33.64 0.07
CA ILE A 89 -12.89 32.66 -0.95
C ILE A 89 -11.62 31.84 -1.23
N LYS A 90 -11.65 30.55 -0.93
CA LYS A 90 -10.57 29.62 -1.24
C LYS A 90 -11.05 28.63 -2.27
N GLU A 91 -10.37 28.54 -3.41
CA GLU A 91 -10.41 27.33 -4.22
C GLU A 91 -9.72 26.21 -3.42
N GLU A 92 -10.33 25.04 -3.35
CA GLU A 92 -9.74 23.89 -2.65
C GLU A 92 -8.50 23.39 -3.39
N GLU A 93 -7.36 24.04 -3.17
CA GLU A 93 -6.07 23.42 -3.42
C GLU A 93 -5.90 22.27 -2.43
N LYS A 94 -5.60 21.08 -2.96
CA LYS A 94 -5.29 19.86 -2.20
C LYS A 94 -4.08 20.11 -1.29
N GLN A 95 -4.30 20.67 -0.11
CA GLN A 95 -3.24 20.79 0.90
C GLN A 95 -2.78 19.39 1.33
N LYS A 96 -1.49 19.11 1.18
CA LYS A 96 -0.82 18.01 1.89
C LYS A 96 -0.97 18.26 3.39
N LYS A 97 -1.97 17.65 4.01
CA LYS A 97 -2.14 17.68 5.48
C LYS A 97 -0.88 17.08 6.12
N LYS A 98 -0.32 17.76 7.12
CA LYS A 98 0.80 17.24 7.90
C LYS A 98 0.30 16.06 8.74
N THR A 99 1.02 14.96 8.69
CA THR A 99 0.69 13.75 9.45
C THR A 99 1.93 13.26 10.16
N HIS A 100 1.87 13.15 11.49
CA HIS A 100 2.90 12.49 12.29
C HIS A 100 2.52 11.02 12.42
N LYS A 101 3.48 10.11 12.23
CA LYS A 101 3.21 8.68 12.23
C LYS A 101 4.31 7.95 12.96
N LEU A 102 3.94 7.00 13.81
CA LEU A 102 4.84 6.05 14.43
C LEU A 102 4.42 4.65 14.00
N LEU A 103 5.33 3.94 13.32
CA LEU A 103 5.12 2.61 12.77
C LEU A 103 6.01 1.63 13.50
N PHE A 104 5.44 0.50 13.91
CA PHE A 104 6.16 -0.55 14.63
C PHE A 104 5.87 -1.91 14.00
N VAL A 105 6.92 -2.70 13.83
CA VAL A 105 6.86 -4.10 13.41
C VAL A 105 7.22 -4.97 14.62
N PRO A 106 6.30 -5.81 15.13
CA PRO A 106 6.58 -6.64 16.30
C PRO A 106 7.60 -7.73 15.96
N LYS A 107 8.51 -8.02 16.89
CA LYS A 107 9.54 -9.06 16.70
C LYS A 107 8.99 -10.48 16.65
N LYS A 108 7.83 -10.73 17.25
CA LYS A 108 7.15 -12.03 17.22
C LYS A 108 5.76 -11.84 16.64
N ALA A 109 5.32 -12.76 15.80
CA ALA A 109 3.93 -12.78 15.37
C ALA A 109 3.01 -13.10 16.56
N PRO A 110 1.82 -12.47 16.63
CA PRO A 110 0.83 -12.81 17.65
C PRO A 110 0.40 -14.28 17.49
N PHE A 111 0.24 -14.97 18.63
CA PHE A 111 -0.06 -16.41 18.69
C PHE A 111 -1.48 -16.77 18.22
N GLU A 112 -2.43 -15.84 18.31
CA GLU A 112 -3.83 -16.04 17.89
C GLU A 112 -4.17 -15.21 16.65
N PRO A 113 -4.73 -15.82 15.58
CA PRO A 113 -5.23 -15.10 14.41
C PRO A 113 -6.63 -14.50 14.60
N THR A 114 -7.10 -14.25 15.84
CA THR A 114 -8.50 -13.92 16.10
C THR A 114 -8.71 -12.76 17.09
N ARG A 115 -8.89 -11.57 16.53
CA ARG A 115 -9.84 -10.51 16.92
C ARG A 115 -9.62 -9.30 16.01
N LYS A 116 -10.65 -8.49 15.77
CA LYS A 116 -10.59 -7.26 14.95
C LYS A 116 -9.24 -6.57 15.12
N GLU A 117 -8.53 -6.39 14.01
CA GLU A 117 -7.15 -5.91 13.98
C GLU A 117 -7.10 -4.40 14.20
N ASN A 118 -7.29 -3.97 15.44
CA ASN A 118 -7.22 -2.56 15.85
C ASN A 118 -5.75 -2.10 15.99
N ASN A 119 -4.95 -2.38 14.96
CA ASN A 119 -3.50 -2.24 15.00
C ASN A 119 -3.07 -0.82 14.61
N ILE A 120 -3.94 -0.09 13.92
CA ILE A 120 -3.76 1.32 13.58
C ILE A 120 -4.69 2.18 14.43
N LYS A 121 -4.13 3.12 15.18
CA LYS A 121 -4.88 4.11 15.95
C LYS A 121 -4.73 5.48 15.32
N LEU A 122 -5.87 6.12 15.03
CA LEU A 122 -5.94 7.42 14.38
C LEU A 122 -6.25 8.52 15.39
N PHE A 123 -5.44 9.56 15.36
CA PHE A 123 -5.52 10.73 16.21
C PHE A 123 -5.70 11.99 15.36
N VAL A 124 -6.41 12.95 15.92
CA VAL A 124 -6.53 14.33 15.41
C VAL A 124 -6.12 15.22 16.59
N PRO A 125 -5.21 16.18 16.38
CA PRO A 125 -4.12 16.54 17.29
C PRO A 125 -4.28 16.06 18.73
N ARG A 126 -3.63 14.93 19.06
CA ARG A 126 -3.59 14.29 20.40
C ARG A 126 -4.92 13.80 20.97
N VAL A 127 -6.01 13.83 20.21
CA VAL A 127 -7.31 13.25 20.57
C VAL A 127 -7.50 11.96 19.81
N PHE A 128 -7.76 10.86 20.53
CA PHE A 128 -8.09 9.58 19.92
C PHE A 128 -9.43 9.69 19.19
N ILE A 129 -9.45 9.26 17.93
CA ILE A 129 -10.67 9.26 17.12
C ILE A 129 -11.16 7.83 16.95
N MET A 130 -10.35 6.97 16.33
CA MET A 130 -10.76 5.61 15.98
C MET A 130 -9.58 4.65 15.91
N ASP A 131 -9.87 3.37 16.07
CA ASP A 131 -8.96 2.25 15.88
C ASP A 131 -9.52 1.16 14.93
N ASP A 132 -10.83 1.15 14.65
CA ASP A 132 -11.45 0.29 13.62
C ASP A 132 -11.20 0.86 12.23
N CYS A 133 -10.01 0.59 11.72
CA CYS A 133 -9.48 1.08 10.45
C CYS A 133 -9.34 -0.05 9.42
N ASN A 134 -10.34 -0.94 9.32
CA ASN A 134 -10.34 -2.04 8.34
C ASN A 134 -10.19 -1.52 6.89
N ASP A 135 -10.75 -0.34 6.59
CA ASP A 135 -10.57 0.31 5.28
C ASP A 135 -9.17 0.94 5.10
N LEU A 136 -8.43 1.18 6.18
CA LEU A 136 -7.10 1.81 6.14
C LEU A 136 -5.98 0.78 6.01
N CYS A 137 -6.14 -0.41 6.57
CA CYS A 137 -5.12 -1.47 6.59
C CYS A 137 -5.54 -2.65 5.71
N THR A 138 -4.72 -3.00 4.73
CA THR A 138 -4.89 -4.28 4.01
C THR A 138 -4.53 -5.43 4.94
N LYS A 139 -5.12 -6.62 4.72
CA LYS A 139 -4.92 -7.81 5.58
C LYS A 139 -3.44 -8.15 5.73
N TYR A 140 -2.66 -7.99 4.68
CA TYR A 140 -1.21 -8.24 4.74
C TYR A 140 -0.42 -7.23 5.60
N LEU A 141 -0.96 -6.05 5.92
CA LEU A 141 -0.34 -5.11 6.85
C LEU A 141 -0.82 -5.29 8.29
N SER A 142 -1.61 -6.34 8.57
CA SER A 142 -2.11 -6.65 9.90
C SER A 142 -1.03 -6.66 10.97
N LEU A 143 0.18 -7.11 10.68
CA LEU A 143 1.26 -7.16 11.68
C LEU A 143 1.68 -5.78 12.21
N ILE A 144 1.42 -4.70 11.45
CA ILE A 144 1.97 -3.37 11.74
C ILE A 144 1.12 -2.67 12.81
N ARG A 145 1.78 -2.22 13.87
CA ARG A 145 1.19 -1.31 14.85
C ARG A 145 1.50 0.12 14.45
N CYS A 146 0.47 0.94 14.29
CA CYS A 146 0.61 2.30 13.79
C CYS A 146 -0.15 3.29 14.67
N VAL A 147 0.46 4.41 14.98
CA VAL A 147 -0.21 5.59 15.54
C VAL A 147 -0.05 6.72 14.53
N ALA A 148 -1.18 7.24 14.01
CA ALA A 148 -1.18 8.32 13.03
C ALA A 148 -1.93 9.54 13.58
N ASP A 149 -1.21 10.64 13.81
CA ASP A 149 -1.78 11.93 14.21
C ASP A 149 -1.86 12.87 13.00
N ILE A 150 -3.08 13.31 12.66
CA ILE A 150 -3.37 14.04 11.44
C ILE A 150 -3.74 15.49 11.77
N GLU A 151 -2.86 16.41 11.41
CA GLU A 151 -3.13 17.84 11.55
C GLU A 151 -4.13 18.32 10.47
N GLY A 152 -5.04 19.21 10.85
CA GLY A 152 -5.98 19.84 9.90
C GLY A 152 -7.23 19.02 9.58
N LEU A 153 -7.58 18.03 10.40
CA LEU A 153 -8.96 17.58 10.54
C LEU A 153 -9.65 18.34 11.68
N THR A 154 -10.89 18.77 11.47
CA THR A 154 -11.72 19.36 12.52
C THR A 154 -12.48 18.26 13.25
N LEU A 155 -12.64 18.36 14.57
CA LEU A 155 -13.38 17.39 15.40
C LEU A 155 -14.88 17.28 15.06
N LYS A 156 -15.37 18.05 14.07
CA LYS A 156 -16.78 18.07 13.66
C LYS A 156 -17.18 16.90 12.75
N PHE A 157 -16.22 16.11 12.26
CA PHE A 157 -16.56 14.91 11.51
C PHE A 157 -17.03 13.82 12.47
N SER A 158 -18.28 13.38 12.33
CA SER A 158 -18.73 12.14 12.97
C SER A 158 -17.88 10.97 12.47
N MET A 159 -17.79 9.89 13.26
CA MET A 159 -17.04 8.69 12.88
C MET A 159 -17.51 8.13 11.52
N GLU A 160 -18.81 8.22 11.24
CA GLU A 160 -19.44 7.85 9.97
C GLU A 160 -19.05 8.79 8.80
N SER A 161 -18.91 10.09 9.05
CA SER A 161 -18.51 11.07 8.03
C SER A 161 -17.04 10.94 7.62
N LEU A 162 -16.20 10.31 8.45
CA LEU A 162 -14.78 10.07 8.15
C LEU A 162 -14.61 8.92 7.14
N GLN A 163 -15.42 7.86 7.26
CA GLN A 163 -15.33 6.66 6.41
C GLN A 163 -15.64 6.95 4.93
N GLN A 164 -16.59 7.85 4.65
CA GLN A 164 -16.93 8.26 3.29
C GLN A 164 -15.93 9.26 2.67
N ASN A 165 -14.93 9.69 3.43
CA ASN A 165 -14.08 10.81 3.05
C ASN A 165 -12.87 10.36 2.22
N LYS A 166 -12.62 11.04 1.08
CA LYS A 166 -11.45 10.82 0.22
C LYS A 166 -10.12 10.92 1.00
N ILE A 167 -10.13 11.60 2.15
CA ILE A 167 -8.97 11.81 3.02
C ILE A 167 -8.44 10.49 3.58
N LEU A 168 -9.29 9.54 4.01
CA LEU A 168 -8.82 8.25 4.54
C LEU A 168 -8.07 7.44 3.49
N LYS A 169 -8.54 7.43 2.24
CA LYS A 169 -7.85 6.77 1.12
C LYS A 169 -6.46 7.37 0.87
N VAL A 170 -6.30 8.68 1.06
CA VAL A 170 -4.99 9.34 0.95
C VAL A 170 -4.08 8.96 2.12
N ILE A 171 -4.62 8.91 3.33
CA ILE A 171 -3.88 8.49 4.53
C ILE A 171 -3.41 7.05 4.36
N GLN A 172 -4.30 6.14 3.97
CA GLN A 172 -4.02 4.73 3.68
C GLN A 172 -2.86 4.59 2.70
N LYS A 173 -2.93 5.23 1.52
CA LYS A 173 -1.84 5.19 0.53
C LYS A 173 -0.51 5.67 1.11
N ASN A 174 -0.54 6.72 1.93
CA ASN A 174 0.66 7.25 2.56
C ASN A 174 1.20 6.34 3.69
N VAL A 175 0.33 5.65 4.42
CA VAL A 175 0.74 4.65 5.43
C VAL A 175 1.34 3.44 4.72
N LEU A 176 0.64 2.84 3.75
CA LEU A 176 1.13 1.74 2.91
C LEU A 176 2.52 2.03 2.35
N LYS A 177 2.70 3.20 1.72
CA LYS A 177 4.00 3.60 1.17
C LYS A 177 5.10 3.60 2.24
N LYS A 178 4.82 4.13 3.43
CA LYS A 178 5.78 4.18 4.54
C LYS A 178 6.04 2.81 5.17
N CYS A 179 5.06 1.93 5.20
CA CYS A 179 5.23 0.55 5.63
C CYS A 179 6.17 -0.22 4.70
N LEU A 180 6.01 -0.06 3.38
CA LEU A 180 6.91 -0.68 2.40
C LEU A 180 8.34 -0.13 2.49
N GLU A 181 8.50 1.18 2.71
CA GLU A 181 9.81 1.80 2.98
C GLU A 181 10.45 1.21 4.24
N LEU A 182 9.69 1.10 5.33
CA LEU A 182 10.16 0.48 6.59
C LEU A 182 10.57 -0.98 6.40
N PHE A 183 9.82 -1.77 5.62
CA PHE A 183 10.23 -3.14 5.31
C PHE A 183 11.54 -3.18 4.51
N GLY A 184 11.76 -2.25 3.59
CA GLY A 184 13.03 -2.08 2.89
C GLY A 184 14.19 -1.81 3.85
N GLU A 185 14.02 -0.84 4.76
CA GLU A 185 15.03 -0.50 5.78
C GLU A 185 15.32 -1.69 6.72
N ILE A 186 14.29 -2.44 7.13
CA ILE A 186 14.47 -3.65 7.96
C ILE A 186 15.20 -4.75 7.18
N ALA A 187 14.92 -4.88 5.88
CA ALA A 187 15.53 -5.89 5.02
C ALA A 187 17.02 -5.66 4.76
N GLU A 188 17.53 -4.44 4.94
CA GLU A 188 18.96 -4.10 4.87
C GLU A 188 19.74 -4.57 6.11
N ASN A 189 19.07 -4.67 7.27
CA ASN A 189 19.69 -5.17 8.49
C ASN A 189 19.56 -6.70 8.59
N LYS A 190 20.68 -7.43 8.41
CA LYS A 190 20.69 -8.91 8.41
C LYS A 190 20.00 -9.55 9.62
N ALA A 191 20.21 -9.02 10.83
CA ALA A 191 19.64 -9.60 12.05
C ALA A 191 18.12 -9.41 12.12
N ASN A 192 17.64 -8.20 11.84
CA ASN A 192 16.20 -7.90 11.86
C ASN A 192 15.48 -8.53 10.67
N CYS A 193 16.14 -8.61 9.52
CA CYS A 193 15.66 -9.30 8.33
C CYS A 193 15.31 -10.75 8.67
N LYS A 194 16.24 -11.52 9.24
CA LYS A 194 15.99 -12.93 9.60
C LYS A 194 14.73 -13.08 10.47
N VAL A 195 14.62 -12.26 11.52
CA VAL A 195 13.45 -12.26 12.41
C VAL A 195 12.15 -11.93 11.65
N LEU A 196 12.18 -10.94 10.77
CA LEU A 196 11.00 -10.54 9.98
C LEU A 196 10.48 -11.70 9.12
N TYR A 197 11.33 -12.33 8.31
CA TYR A 197 10.90 -13.37 7.37
C TYR A 197 10.62 -14.73 8.03
N GLU A 198 11.20 -15.00 9.19
CA GLU A 198 10.88 -16.19 9.99
C GLU A 198 9.55 -16.04 10.73
N GLN A 199 9.27 -14.85 11.27
CA GLN A 199 8.09 -14.62 12.12
C GLN A 199 6.87 -14.16 11.33
N HIS A 200 7.04 -13.48 10.20
CA HIS A 200 5.94 -12.85 9.47
C HIS A 200 5.95 -13.27 8.00
N LYS A 201 4.86 -13.90 7.56
CA LYS A 201 4.65 -14.29 6.15
C LYS A 201 3.77 -13.31 5.38
N ASN A 202 3.54 -12.14 5.96
CA ASN A 202 2.59 -11.20 5.41
C ASN A 202 3.08 -10.51 4.13
N ILE A 203 4.38 -10.43 3.88
CA ILE A 203 4.88 -9.88 2.61
C ILE A 203 4.36 -10.75 1.44
N ASN A 204 4.38 -12.07 1.62
CA ASN A 204 3.89 -13.05 0.64
C ASN A 204 2.36 -12.95 0.47
N LEU A 205 1.61 -12.67 1.57
CA LEU A 205 0.18 -12.32 1.48
C LEU A 205 -0.03 -11.05 0.63
N GLY A 206 0.80 -10.03 0.83
CA GLY A 206 0.71 -8.78 0.08
C GLY A 206 0.91 -8.97 -1.41
N VAL A 207 1.79 -9.88 -1.81
CA VAL A 207 2.00 -10.25 -3.23
C VAL A 207 0.76 -10.90 -3.83
N ASN A 208 -0.11 -11.51 -3.04
CA ASN A 208 -1.36 -12.08 -3.56
C ASN A 208 -2.49 -11.06 -3.62
N GLU A 209 -2.55 -10.12 -2.67
CA GLU A 209 -3.68 -9.19 -2.52
C GLU A 209 -3.47 -7.83 -3.22
N ASP A 210 -2.22 -7.33 -3.30
CA ASP A 210 -1.91 -5.95 -3.69
C ASP A 210 -1.16 -5.87 -5.03
N SER A 211 -1.91 -6.11 -6.10
CA SER A 211 -1.44 -6.02 -7.50
C SER A 211 -0.78 -4.68 -7.85
N LYS A 212 -1.15 -3.58 -7.17
CA LYS A 212 -0.60 -2.25 -7.44
C LYS A 212 0.83 -2.08 -6.91
N ASN A 213 1.18 -2.81 -5.85
CA ASN A 213 2.49 -2.77 -5.23
C ASN A 213 3.32 -4.04 -5.48
N HIS A 214 2.87 -4.94 -6.37
CA HIS A 214 3.56 -6.18 -6.73
C HIS A 214 5.07 -6.03 -6.90
N ASN A 215 5.52 -5.05 -7.70
CA ASN A 215 6.97 -4.89 -7.96
C ASN A 215 7.76 -4.60 -6.69
N LYS A 216 7.24 -3.75 -5.79
CA LYS A 216 7.91 -3.43 -4.53
C LYS A 216 7.89 -4.59 -3.55
N LEU A 217 6.80 -5.35 -3.54
CA LEU A 217 6.66 -6.53 -2.69
C LEU A 217 7.54 -7.68 -3.19
N ALA A 218 7.64 -7.87 -4.51
CA ALA A 218 8.54 -8.83 -5.14
C ALA A 218 10.01 -8.56 -4.77
N ASP A 219 10.41 -7.29 -4.74
CA ASP A 219 11.75 -6.87 -4.32
C ASP A 219 12.05 -7.24 -2.86
N LEU A 220 11.02 -7.33 -2.03
CA LEU A 220 11.12 -7.73 -0.63
C LEU A 220 11.04 -9.25 -0.43
N LEU A 221 10.70 -10.05 -1.45
CA LEU A 221 10.67 -11.52 -1.28
C LEU A 221 12.08 -12.06 -1.17
N LYS A 222 12.30 -12.91 -0.17
CA LYS A 222 13.57 -13.61 0.03
C LYS A 222 13.35 -15.11 0.19
N TYR A 223 14.19 -15.89 -0.48
CA TYR A 223 14.12 -17.35 -0.49
C TYR A 223 15.49 -17.97 -0.24
N HIS A 224 15.47 -19.26 0.12
CA HIS A 224 16.66 -20.09 0.09
C HIS A 224 16.82 -20.71 -1.30
N SER A 225 18.04 -21.12 -1.66
CA SER A 225 18.29 -21.84 -2.91
C SER A 225 19.28 -22.98 -2.73
N THR A 226 19.43 -23.78 -3.78
CA THR A 226 20.43 -24.86 -3.85
C THR A 226 21.87 -24.37 -3.63
N LYS A 227 22.22 -23.17 -4.12
CA LYS A 227 23.55 -22.58 -3.91
C LYS A 227 23.69 -21.93 -2.53
N TYR A 228 22.64 -21.26 -2.07
CA TYR A 228 22.62 -20.53 -0.82
C TYR A 228 21.57 -21.11 0.09
N SER A 229 21.85 -22.32 0.57
CA SER A 229 20.94 -22.99 1.46
C SER A 229 20.89 -22.20 2.79
N GLY A 230 22.02 -21.82 3.39
CA GLY A 230 22.06 -21.19 4.73
C GLY A 230 21.58 -19.74 4.85
N GLU A 231 21.44 -18.99 3.76
CA GLU A 231 21.14 -17.55 3.78
C GLU A 231 19.90 -17.25 2.93
N LEU A 232 19.03 -16.36 3.42
CA LEU A 232 17.89 -15.85 2.65
C LEU A 232 18.39 -14.76 1.70
N ARG A 233 18.07 -14.88 0.41
CA ARG A 233 18.42 -13.90 -0.61
C ARG A 233 17.20 -13.43 -1.37
N SER A 234 17.25 -12.19 -1.85
CA SER A 234 16.20 -11.59 -2.66
C SER A 234 16.10 -12.25 -4.03
N LEU A 235 14.92 -12.16 -4.65
CA LEU A 235 14.74 -12.64 -6.02
C LEU A 235 15.71 -12.00 -7.02
N LYS A 236 16.01 -10.70 -6.86
CA LYS A 236 16.99 -10.00 -7.71
C LYS A 236 18.40 -10.55 -7.56
N GLU A 237 18.82 -10.88 -6.34
CA GLU A 237 20.12 -11.52 -6.10
C GLU A 237 20.18 -12.92 -6.70
N HIS A 238 19.07 -13.67 -6.70
CA HIS A 238 19.03 -14.94 -7.42
C HIS A 238 19.17 -14.72 -8.93
N VAL A 239 18.41 -13.80 -9.51
CA VAL A 239 18.45 -13.50 -10.95
C VAL A 239 19.85 -13.13 -11.44
N SER A 240 20.62 -12.36 -10.66
CA SER A 240 21.97 -11.94 -11.05
C SER A 240 23.00 -13.08 -11.03
N ILE A 241 22.71 -14.18 -10.33
CA ILE A 241 23.60 -15.35 -10.17
C ILE A 241 23.19 -16.51 -11.11
N ILE A 242 22.07 -16.36 -11.82
CA ILE A 242 21.62 -17.33 -12.82
C ILE A 242 22.63 -17.42 -13.97
N LYS A 243 22.95 -18.65 -14.37
CA LYS A 243 23.81 -18.91 -15.53
C LYS A 243 23.18 -18.42 -16.84
N GLU A 244 24.00 -18.09 -17.83
CA GLU A 244 23.54 -17.63 -19.15
C GLU A 244 22.60 -18.64 -19.85
N ASN A 245 22.84 -19.94 -19.67
CA ASN A 245 22.01 -21.01 -20.24
C ASN A 245 20.70 -21.27 -19.48
N GLN A 246 20.51 -20.68 -18.30
CA GLN A 246 19.28 -20.82 -17.52
C GLN A 246 18.30 -19.69 -17.87
N LYS A 247 17.33 -20.03 -18.73
CA LYS A 247 16.30 -19.12 -19.26
C LYS A 247 15.24 -18.72 -18.22
N HIS A 248 14.99 -19.58 -17.23
CA HIS A 248 13.88 -19.46 -16.29
C HIS A 248 14.33 -19.58 -14.82
N LEU A 249 13.50 -19.10 -13.90
CA LEU A 249 13.67 -19.25 -12.46
C LEU A 249 13.06 -20.58 -12.02
N TYR A 250 13.89 -21.55 -11.66
CA TYR A 250 13.42 -22.84 -11.19
C TYR A 250 13.13 -22.79 -9.70
N TYR A 251 12.04 -23.43 -9.28
CA TYR A 251 11.69 -23.53 -7.87
C TYR A 251 11.09 -24.90 -7.53
N THR A 252 11.27 -25.33 -6.29
CA THR A 252 10.64 -26.53 -5.75
C THR A 252 9.85 -26.18 -4.49
N THR A 253 8.76 -26.90 -4.25
CA THR A 253 7.90 -26.75 -3.08
C THR A 253 7.93 -28.00 -2.21
N GLY A 254 7.79 -27.84 -0.90
CA GLY A 254 7.71 -28.98 0.02
C GLY A 254 7.50 -28.57 1.48
N GLU A 255 7.27 -29.55 2.35
CA GLU A 255 6.84 -29.29 3.74
C GLU A 255 7.95 -28.75 4.65
N SER A 256 9.21 -29.01 4.29
CA SER A 256 10.36 -28.52 5.05
C SER A 256 11.56 -28.33 4.13
N ARG A 257 12.52 -27.54 4.58
CA ARG A 257 13.78 -27.36 3.88
C ARG A 257 14.54 -28.66 3.64
N ALA A 258 14.60 -29.53 4.65
CA ALA A 258 15.24 -30.84 4.52
C ALA A 258 14.54 -31.72 3.47
N ASN A 259 13.21 -31.64 3.39
CA ASN A 259 12.43 -32.37 2.39
C ASN A 259 12.73 -31.91 0.96
N VAL A 260 12.76 -30.59 0.73
CA VAL A 260 13.06 -30.07 -0.61
C VAL A 260 14.51 -30.28 -1.02
N GLU A 261 15.48 -30.17 -0.09
CA GLU A 261 16.90 -30.39 -0.38
C GLU A 261 17.21 -31.85 -0.77
N ALA A 262 16.50 -32.80 -0.15
CA ALA A 262 16.59 -34.24 -0.42
C ALA A 262 15.73 -34.69 -1.62
N SER A 263 15.07 -33.77 -2.32
CA SER A 263 14.22 -34.10 -3.45
C SER A 263 15.03 -34.65 -4.62
N THR A 264 14.59 -35.80 -5.14
CA THR A 264 15.19 -36.48 -6.30
C THR A 264 15.11 -35.63 -7.56
N PHE A 265 14.08 -34.77 -7.65
CA PHE A 265 13.89 -33.84 -8.76
C PHE A 265 15.01 -32.78 -8.89
N LEU A 266 15.82 -32.59 -7.84
CA LEU A 266 16.97 -31.68 -7.88
C LEU A 266 18.24 -32.34 -8.45
N GLU A 267 18.32 -33.66 -8.57
CA GLU A 267 19.54 -34.37 -8.97
C GLU A 267 20.05 -33.91 -10.34
N ALA A 268 19.17 -33.94 -11.36
CA ALA A 268 19.51 -33.49 -12.71
C ALA A 268 19.93 -32.01 -12.73
N LEU A 269 19.20 -31.15 -12.03
CA LEU A 269 19.48 -29.72 -11.95
C LEU A 269 20.79 -29.40 -11.21
N LYS A 270 21.13 -30.19 -10.18
CA LYS A 270 22.40 -30.10 -9.46
C LYS A 270 23.58 -30.51 -10.37
N LYS A 271 23.42 -31.55 -11.21
CA LYS A 271 24.46 -31.99 -12.17
C LYS A 271 24.82 -30.88 -13.18
N ILE A 272 23.84 -30.13 -13.67
CA ILE A 272 24.06 -28.97 -14.56
C ILE A 272 24.33 -27.65 -13.81
N TYR A 273 24.36 -27.71 -12.47
CA TYR A 273 24.52 -26.58 -11.54
C TYR A 273 23.54 -25.43 -11.79
N PHE A 274 22.29 -25.76 -12.07
CA PHE A 274 21.19 -24.79 -12.12
C PHE A 274 20.75 -24.41 -10.72
N GLU A 275 20.43 -23.13 -10.55
CA GLU A 275 19.96 -22.64 -9.27
C GLU A 275 18.45 -22.83 -9.15
N VAL A 276 18.04 -23.43 -8.02
CA VAL A 276 16.64 -23.73 -7.72
C VAL A 276 16.27 -23.10 -6.39
N LEU A 277 15.16 -22.36 -6.37
CA LEU A 277 14.59 -21.75 -5.18
C LEU A 277 13.82 -22.78 -4.33
N PHE A 278 13.90 -22.63 -3.01
CA PHE A 278 13.17 -23.45 -2.05
C PHE A 278 12.00 -22.69 -1.48
N LEU A 279 10.79 -23.15 -1.80
CA LEU A 279 9.53 -22.62 -1.30
C LEU A 279 8.96 -23.62 -0.29
N VAL A 280 9.21 -23.34 0.99
CA VAL A 280 8.81 -24.24 2.07
C VAL A 280 7.44 -23.86 2.62
N ASP A 281 7.04 -22.59 2.48
CA ASP A 281 5.75 -22.16 2.97
C ASP A 281 4.68 -22.28 1.88
N PRO A 282 3.51 -22.85 2.24
CA PRO A 282 2.27 -22.78 1.48
C PRO A 282 2.04 -21.56 0.59
N ILE A 283 2.21 -20.39 1.20
CA ILE A 283 1.88 -19.10 0.62
C ILE A 283 2.86 -18.67 -0.46
N ASP A 284 4.07 -19.24 -0.46
CA ASP A 284 5.11 -18.89 -1.41
C ASP A 284 4.74 -19.36 -2.81
N GLU A 285 4.12 -20.55 -2.92
CA GLU A 285 3.66 -21.07 -4.21
C GLU A 285 2.57 -20.15 -4.81
N PHE A 286 1.66 -19.64 -3.98
CA PHE A 286 0.67 -18.65 -4.39
C PHE A 286 1.34 -17.34 -4.85
N ALA A 287 2.28 -16.82 -4.06
CA ALA A 287 2.97 -15.57 -4.36
C ALA A 287 3.71 -15.65 -5.71
N VAL A 288 4.43 -16.75 -5.95
CA VAL A 288 5.16 -16.96 -7.20
C VAL A 288 4.21 -17.13 -8.40
N GLN A 289 3.06 -17.80 -8.22
CA GLN A 289 2.04 -17.90 -9.27
C GLN A 289 1.44 -16.53 -9.63
N GLN A 290 1.25 -15.63 -8.66
CA GLN A 290 0.74 -14.28 -8.92
C GLN A 290 1.80 -13.38 -9.58
N LEU A 291 3.08 -13.55 -9.25
CA LEU A 291 4.17 -12.80 -9.89
C LEU A 291 4.35 -13.18 -11.36
N ARG A 292 4.15 -14.45 -11.73
CA ARG A 292 4.36 -15.04 -13.07
C ARG A 292 5.80 -15.03 -13.55
N GLU A 293 6.47 -13.88 -13.49
CA GLU A 293 7.86 -13.68 -13.91
C GLU A 293 8.57 -12.63 -13.04
N CYS A 294 9.90 -12.71 -13.00
CA CYS A 294 10.78 -11.74 -12.38
C CYS A 294 11.92 -11.44 -13.35
N ASP A 295 12.18 -10.17 -13.65
CA ASP A 295 13.20 -9.73 -14.63
C ASP A 295 13.12 -10.49 -15.98
N ARG A 296 11.90 -10.65 -16.51
CA ARG A 296 11.57 -11.38 -17.75
C ARG A 296 11.85 -12.89 -17.71
N LYS A 297 12.16 -13.45 -16.55
CA LYS A 297 12.32 -14.89 -16.33
C LYS A 297 11.07 -15.44 -15.64
N LYS A 298 10.38 -16.36 -16.33
CA LYS A 298 9.23 -17.09 -15.77
C LYS A 298 9.66 -18.00 -14.62
N PHE A 299 8.75 -18.20 -13.67
CA PHE A 299 8.92 -19.18 -12.61
C PHE A 299 8.44 -20.56 -13.06
N ILE A 300 9.28 -21.58 -12.93
CA ILE A 300 8.98 -22.95 -13.32
C ILE A 300 9.13 -23.90 -12.13
N CYS A 301 8.10 -24.69 -11.87
CA CYS A 301 8.10 -25.66 -10.77
C CYS A 301 8.74 -26.98 -11.21
N VAL A 302 9.76 -27.40 -10.46
CA VAL A 302 10.51 -28.64 -10.72
C VAL A 302 9.69 -29.91 -10.57
N ILE A 303 8.61 -29.86 -9.80
CA ILE A 303 7.76 -31.02 -9.54
C ILE A 303 6.66 -31.17 -10.61
N LYS A 304 6.28 -30.09 -11.31
CA LYS A 304 5.15 -30.07 -12.25
C LYS A 304 5.56 -30.19 -13.70
N GLU A 305 6.70 -29.61 -14.08
CA GLU A 305 7.16 -29.63 -15.46
C GLU A 305 8.35 -30.59 -15.62
N CYS A 306 8.23 -31.54 -16.55
CA CYS A 306 9.40 -32.28 -17.03
C CYS A 306 10.22 -31.34 -17.90
N PHE A 307 11.43 -31.03 -17.45
CA PHE A 307 12.30 -30.06 -18.08
C PHE A 307 12.89 -30.54 -19.41
N ASP A 308 12.81 -29.68 -20.42
CA ASP A 308 13.79 -29.64 -21.50
C ASP A 308 15.04 -28.90 -20.97
N LEU A 309 15.91 -29.63 -20.28
CA LEU A 309 17.21 -29.12 -19.89
C LEU A 309 18.08 -28.95 -21.15
N PRO A 310 18.89 -27.88 -21.24
CA PRO A 310 19.83 -27.75 -22.35
C PRO A 310 20.79 -28.94 -22.32
N LEU A 311 20.65 -29.83 -23.31
CA LEU A 311 21.42 -31.07 -23.43
C LEU A 311 22.90 -30.77 -23.62
N THR A 312 23.72 -31.38 -22.78
CA THR A 312 25.17 -31.46 -22.94
C THR A 312 25.50 -32.49 -24.04
N GLU A 313 26.67 -32.41 -24.69
CA GLU A 313 27.07 -33.38 -25.74
C GLU A 313 27.05 -34.86 -25.27
N GLU A 314 27.25 -35.10 -23.96
CA GLU A 314 27.15 -36.44 -23.34
C GLU A 314 25.69 -36.92 -23.17
N GLU A 315 24.71 -36.02 -23.09
CA GLU A 315 23.28 -36.34 -22.92
C GLU A 315 22.59 -36.66 -24.25
N LYS A 316 23.18 -36.31 -25.40
CA LYS A 316 22.69 -36.81 -26.71
C LYS A 316 22.82 -38.34 -26.83
N LYS A 317 23.76 -38.97 -26.11
CA LYS A 317 23.85 -40.44 -26.00
C LYS A 317 22.76 -41.04 -25.10
N GLN A 318 22.22 -40.25 -24.17
CA GLN A 318 21.11 -40.65 -23.30
C GLN A 318 19.75 -40.67 -24.03
N GLU A 319 19.63 -39.96 -25.16
CA GLU A 319 18.45 -40.03 -26.03
C GLU A 319 18.24 -41.46 -26.56
N ASP A 320 19.32 -42.14 -26.97
CA ASP A 320 19.30 -43.53 -27.43
C ASP A 320 18.89 -44.52 -26.32
N GLU A 321 19.31 -44.26 -25.08
CA GLU A 321 18.89 -45.06 -23.91
C GLU A 321 17.41 -44.83 -23.56
N LYS A 322 16.90 -43.59 -23.65
CA LYS A 322 15.47 -43.32 -23.47
C LYS A 322 14.61 -44.07 -24.49
N VAL A 323 15.08 -44.16 -25.74
CA VAL A 323 14.42 -44.96 -26.79
C VAL A 323 14.39 -46.44 -26.40
N ALA A 324 15.49 -46.98 -25.84
CA ALA A 324 15.52 -48.37 -25.36
C ALA A 324 14.48 -48.64 -24.24
N TYR A 325 14.17 -47.65 -23.42
CA TYR A 325 13.18 -47.76 -22.33
C TYR A 325 11.75 -47.36 -22.72
N GLU A 326 11.47 -46.97 -23.97
CA GLU A 326 10.11 -46.63 -24.40
C GLU A 326 9.12 -47.79 -24.19
N LEU A 327 9.56 -49.01 -24.51
CA LEU A 327 8.73 -50.21 -24.41
C LEU A 327 8.38 -50.52 -22.95
N LEU A 328 9.33 -50.32 -22.04
CA LEU A 328 9.13 -50.41 -20.59
C LEU A 328 8.17 -49.32 -20.09
N THR A 329 8.36 -48.09 -20.55
CA THR A 329 7.54 -46.92 -20.18
C THR A 329 6.07 -47.14 -20.56
N LYS A 330 5.81 -47.68 -21.76
CA LYS A 330 4.47 -48.07 -22.21
C LYS A 330 3.86 -49.16 -21.35
N LYS A 331 4.63 -50.22 -21.04
CA LYS A 331 4.16 -51.33 -20.21
C LYS A 331 3.81 -50.90 -18.78
N ILE A 332 4.60 -50.01 -18.19
CA ILE A 332 4.30 -49.42 -16.86
C ILE A 332 3.03 -48.57 -16.93
N LYS A 333 2.87 -47.77 -17.99
CA LYS A 333 1.66 -46.97 -18.21
C LYS A 333 0.42 -47.83 -18.43
N GLU A 334 0.53 -48.99 -19.08
CA GLU A 334 -0.55 -49.97 -19.20
C GLU A 334 -0.93 -50.57 -17.84
N ILE A 335 0.04 -50.95 -17.02
CA ILE A 335 -0.22 -51.50 -15.68
C ILE A 335 -0.85 -50.45 -14.75
N MET A 336 -0.36 -49.20 -14.81
CA MET A 336 -0.79 -48.12 -13.93
C MET A 336 -1.74 -47.11 -14.60
N TRP A 337 -2.46 -47.53 -15.64
CA TRP A 337 -3.24 -46.63 -16.50
C TRP A 337 -4.25 -45.76 -15.74
N TYR A 338 -4.83 -46.31 -14.66
CA TYR A 338 -5.80 -45.64 -13.80
C TYR A 338 -5.18 -44.64 -12.82
N ASN A 339 -3.90 -44.84 -12.43
CA ASN A 339 -3.26 -44.09 -11.36
C ASN A 339 -2.30 -42.99 -11.84
N VAL A 340 -1.73 -43.15 -13.04
CA VAL A 340 -0.67 -42.27 -13.56
C VAL A 340 -1.05 -41.78 -14.93
N GLU A 341 -0.95 -40.47 -15.19
CA GLU A 341 -1.33 -39.88 -16.48
C GLU A 341 -0.27 -40.12 -17.57
N LYS A 342 1.01 -39.95 -17.24
CA LYS A 342 2.14 -40.13 -18.16
C LYS A 342 3.34 -40.72 -17.41
N VAL A 343 4.10 -41.58 -18.08
CA VAL A 343 5.38 -42.11 -17.57
C VAL A 343 6.48 -41.57 -18.46
N ILE A 344 7.54 -41.03 -17.85
CA ILE A 344 8.69 -40.43 -18.54
C ILE A 344 9.96 -41.04 -17.95
N CYS A 345 10.89 -41.41 -18.83
CA CYS A 345 12.22 -41.86 -18.41
C CYS A 345 13.17 -40.65 -18.34
N GLN A 346 13.71 -40.39 -17.15
CA GLN A 346 14.82 -39.47 -16.94
C GLN A 346 16.00 -40.25 -16.38
N ILE A 347 17.19 -40.00 -16.91
CA ILE A 347 18.40 -40.71 -16.52
C ILE A 347 19.04 -39.95 -15.35
N VAL A 348 18.66 -40.37 -14.15
CA VAL A 348 19.14 -39.88 -12.86
C VAL A 348 19.44 -41.07 -11.96
N ASP A 349 20.11 -40.82 -10.83
CA ASP A 349 20.58 -41.90 -9.96
C ASP A 349 19.39 -42.52 -9.18
N SER A 350 18.34 -41.73 -8.96
CA SER A 350 17.07 -42.18 -8.39
C SER A 350 16.27 -43.11 -9.32
N SER A 351 15.76 -44.22 -8.76
CA SER A 351 15.08 -45.27 -9.54
C SER A 351 13.71 -44.87 -10.12
N CYS A 352 12.91 -44.08 -9.40
CA CYS A 352 11.67 -43.49 -9.91
C CYS A 352 11.18 -42.33 -9.03
N SER A 353 10.39 -41.42 -9.61
CA SER A 353 9.77 -40.30 -8.89
C SER A 353 8.41 -39.94 -9.46
N LEU A 354 7.48 -39.53 -8.61
CA LEU A 354 6.12 -39.16 -9.01
C LEU A 354 6.02 -37.63 -9.23
N ALA A 355 5.99 -37.23 -10.50
CA ALA A 355 5.76 -35.83 -10.88
C ALA A 355 4.27 -35.47 -10.86
N LYS A 356 3.98 -34.17 -10.71
CA LYS A 356 2.61 -33.64 -10.79
C LYS A 356 2.32 -33.19 -12.23
N VAL A 357 1.05 -33.14 -12.60
CA VAL A 357 0.60 -32.62 -13.89
C VAL A 357 0.83 -31.11 -13.95
N GLU A 358 1.16 -30.60 -15.14
CA GLU A 358 1.44 -29.19 -15.44
C GLU A 358 0.30 -28.26 -14.98
N TYR A 359 -0.95 -28.70 -15.19
CA TYR A 359 -2.15 -27.99 -14.76
C TYR A 359 -2.73 -28.62 -13.49
N GLY A 360 -2.62 -27.90 -12.38
CA GLY A 360 -3.25 -28.29 -11.13
C GLY A 360 -2.59 -27.75 -9.87
N TRP A 361 -3.32 -27.85 -8.76
CA TRP A 361 -2.80 -27.53 -7.44
C TRP A 361 -1.78 -28.58 -6.99
N SER A 362 -0.67 -28.12 -6.44
CA SER A 362 0.29 -29.00 -5.78
C SER A 362 -0.38 -29.74 -4.61
N LYS A 363 0.18 -30.88 -4.16
CA LYS A 363 -0.31 -31.60 -2.97
C LYS A 363 -0.43 -30.66 -1.77
N ASP A 364 0.54 -29.77 -1.62
CA ASP A 364 0.59 -28.75 -0.56
C ASP A 364 -0.54 -27.73 -0.78
N MET A 365 -0.67 -27.19 -1.99
CA MET A 365 -1.76 -26.28 -2.39
C MET A 365 -3.15 -26.91 -2.16
N LYS A 366 -3.34 -28.19 -2.46
CA LYS A 366 -4.58 -28.93 -2.20
C LYS A 366 -4.85 -29.05 -0.71
N LYS A 367 -3.83 -29.33 0.11
CA LYS A 367 -3.94 -29.40 1.57
C LYS A 367 -4.33 -28.02 2.13
N ILE A 368 -3.65 -26.97 1.71
CA ILE A 368 -3.91 -25.58 2.12
C ILE A 368 -5.30 -25.11 1.69
N MET A 369 -5.68 -25.35 0.43
CA MET A 369 -7.01 -25.00 -0.07
C MET A 369 -8.10 -25.75 0.70
N LYS A 370 -7.87 -27.03 1.00
CA LYS A 370 -8.79 -27.81 1.83
C LYS A 370 -8.89 -27.22 3.24
N ASP A 371 -7.77 -26.85 3.86
CA ASP A 371 -7.74 -26.24 5.19
C ASP A 371 -8.38 -24.84 5.22
N LEU A 372 -8.15 -24.01 4.18
CA LEU A 372 -8.76 -22.69 4.01
C LEU A 372 -10.28 -22.80 3.82
N LEU A 373 -10.74 -23.71 2.96
CA LEU A 373 -12.16 -24.01 2.76
C LEU A 373 -12.84 -24.49 4.06
N ILE A 374 -12.14 -25.28 4.87
CA ILE A 374 -12.63 -25.75 6.18
C ILE A 374 -12.66 -24.60 7.21
N SER A 375 -11.69 -23.68 7.16
CA SER A 375 -11.59 -22.56 8.11
C SER A 375 -12.51 -21.37 7.82
N GLY A 376 -13.24 -21.37 6.70
CA GLY A 376 -14.13 -20.27 6.30
C GLY A 376 -13.40 -18.98 5.90
N LEU A 377 -12.07 -19.00 5.79
CA LEU A 377 -11.28 -17.90 5.26
C LEU A 377 -11.39 -17.91 3.73
N SER A 378 -12.36 -17.16 3.20
CA SER A 378 -12.43 -16.87 1.77
C SER A 378 -11.27 -15.95 1.39
N LEU A 379 -10.45 -16.38 0.43
CA LEU A 379 -9.50 -15.52 -0.29
C LEU A 379 -10.26 -14.44 -1.06
#